data_AF-A0A6G0ZDT6-F1
#
_entry.id   AF-A0A6G0ZDT6-F1
#
_cell.length_a   1.000
_cell.length_b   1.000
_cell.length_c   1.000
_cell.angle_alpha   90.00
_cell.angle_beta   90.00
_cell.angle_gamma   90.00
#
_symmetry.space_group_name_H-M   'P 1'
#
loop_
_entity.id
_entity.type
_entity.pdbx_description
1 polymer ?
#
loop_
_entity_poly.entity_id
_entity_poly.type
_entity_poly.pdbx_seq_one_letter_code
_entity_poly.pdbx_strand_id
1 'polypeptide(L)'
;MGIIHFDVPIKNGKAIATLNPQCTSIINHKNEHNHSEYSENTVHEDIICSSVKRKAVEEMHTQPSKIIRRELLLKSDYNLNHGDMHLLRNSMYATRKKHFPKLPNTVNEAVLLLK
;
A
#
# COMPACT_ATOMS: atom_id res chain seq x y z
N MET A 1 -4.93 -26.42 10.65
CA MET A 1 -5.38 -25.74 9.41
C MET A 1 -5.37 -24.25 9.67
N GLY A 2 -4.64 -23.46 8.88
CA GLY A 2 -4.65 -22.01 8.99
C GLY A 2 -5.71 -21.43 8.05
N ILE A 3 -6.68 -20.69 8.59
CA ILE A 3 -7.61 -19.91 7.77
C ILE A 3 -6.99 -18.53 7.64
N ILE A 4 -6.74 -18.09 6.42
CA ILE A 4 -6.20 -16.75 6.15
C ILE A 4 -7.32 -15.92 5.53
N HIS A 5 -7.64 -14.81 6.17
CA HIS A 5 -8.63 -13.87 5.66
C HIS A 5 -7.89 -12.89 4.75
N PHE A 6 -8.32 -12.78 3.50
CA PHE A 6 -7.76 -11.81 2.55
C PHE A 6 -8.76 -10.69 2.37
N ASP A 7 -8.42 -9.49 2.83
CA ASP A 7 -9.17 -8.30 2.46
C ASP A 7 -8.81 -7.94 1.01
N VAL A 8 -9.83 -7.73 0.16
CA VAL A 8 -9.59 -7.26 -1.20
C VAL A 8 -9.14 -5.80 -1.12
N PRO A 9 -7.94 -5.45 -1.60
CA PRO A 9 -7.31 -4.16 -1.30
C PRO A 9 -8.00 -2.94 -1.92
N ILE A 10 -8.82 -3.13 -2.97
CA ILE A 10 -9.27 -2.03 -3.84
C ILE A 10 -10.76 -1.67 -3.66
N LYS A 11 -11.61 -2.58 -3.19
CA LYS A 11 -13.02 -2.32 -2.83
C LYS A 11 -13.40 -3.23 -1.67
N ASN A 12 -14.32 -2.81 -0.80
CA ASN A 12 -14.80 -3.49 0.43
C ASN A 12 -15.41 -4.91 0.21
N GLY A 13 -14.87 -5.72 -0.69
CA GLY A 13 -15.15 -7.14 -0.85
C GLY A 13 -14.36 -7.95 0.15
N LYS A 14 -15.01 -8.97 0.71
CA LYS A 14 -14.39 -9.92 1.63
C LYS A 14 -14.28 -11.25 0.89
N ALA A 15 -13.06 -11.63 0.55
CA ALA A 15 -12.77 -12.94 -0.02
C ALA A 15 -12.08 -13.79 1.05
N ILE A 16 -12.54 -15.02 1.25
CA ILE A 16 -11.94 -15.91 2.25
C ILE A 16 -11.30 -17.07 1.51
N ALA A 17 -9.99 -17.26 1.69
CA ALA A 17 -9.28 -18.40 1.12
C ALA A 17 -8.57 -19.17 2.23
N THR A 18 -8.89 -20.45 2.36
CA THR A 18 -8.20 -21.37 3.25
C THR A 18 -7.02 -21.97 2.49
N LEU A 19 -5.80 -21.75 2.97
CA LEU A 19 -4.60 -22.34 2.40
C LEU A 19 -4.17 -23.60 3.15
N ASN A 20 -3.31 -24.37 2.51
CA ASN A 20 -2.58 -25.42 3.20
C ASN A 20 -1.66 -24.82 4.28
N PRO A 21 -1.24 -25.62 5.29
CA PRO A 21 -0.39 -25.12 6.37
C PRO A 21 0.92 -24.48 5.90
N GLN A 22 1.38 -24.81 4.69
CA GLN A 22 2.59 -24.26 4.08
C GLN A 22 2.35 -22.99 3.24
N CYS A 23 1.10 -22.52 3.13
CA CYS A 23 0.70 -21.36 2.31
C CYS A 23 1.10 -21.44 0.83
N THR A 24 1.24 -22.65 0.27
CA THR A 24 1.63 -22.88 -1.12
C THR A 24 0.46 -23.18 -2.05
N SER A 25 -0.69 -23.62 -1.52
CA SER A 25 -1.89 -23.90 -2.32
C SER A 25 -3.19 -23.58 -1.59
N ILE A 26 -4.21 -23.24 -2.36
CA ILE A 26 -5.57 -22.95 -1.87
C ILE A 26 -6.31 -24.29 -1.70
N ILE A 27 -6.79 -24.55 -0.48
CA ILE A 27 -7.62 -25.72 -0.14
C ILE A 27 -9.10 -25.42 -0.36
N ASN A 28 -9.53 -24.20 -0.03
CA ASN A 28 -10.92 -23.77 -0.18
C ASN A 28 -10.97 -22.27 -0.41
N HIS A 29 -11.93 -21.78 -1.19
CA HIS A 29 -12.16 -20.36 -1.38
C HIS A 29 -13.67 -20.05 -1.35
N LYS A 30 -14.04 -18.97 -0.66
CA LYS A 30 -15.38 -18.38 -0.68
C LYS A 30 -15.27 -17.02 -1.37
N ASN A 31 -15.53 -17.03 -2.69
CA ASN A 31 -15.40 -15.87 -3.58
C ASN A 31 -16.73 -15.11 -3.71
N GLU A 32 -17.18 -14.44 -2.65
CA GLU A 32 -18.21 -13.40 -2.78
C GLU A 32 -17.55 -12.08 -3.19
N HIS A 33 -17.01 -12.02 -4.41
CA HIS A 33 -16.54 -10.77 -4.99
C HIS A 33 -17.74 -9.99 -5.52
N ASN A 34 -18.04 -8.84 -4.90
CA ASN A 34 -19.07 -7.91 -5.40
C ASN A 34 -18.49 -6.95 -6.47
N HIS A 35 -17.53 -7.42 -7.26
CA HIS A 35 -16.88 -6.65 -8.32
C HIS A 35 -16.36 -7.58 -9.41
N SER A 36 -16.20 -7.04 -10.62
CA SER A 36 -15.53 -7.74 -11.72
C SER A 36 -14.03 -7.91 -11.44
N GLU A 37 -13.40 -8.80 -12.19
CA GLU A 37 -11.94 -8.94 -12.20
C GLU A 37 -11.25 -7.60 -12.50
N TYR A 38 -10.12 -7.37 -11.84
CA TYR A 38 -9.34 -6.15 -12.03
C TYR A 38 -8.52 -6.24 -13.32
N SER A 39 -8.31 -5.09 -13.97
CA SER A 39 -7.36 -5.03 -15.06
C SER A 39 -5.94 -5.30 -14.55
N GLU A 40 -5.09 -5.88 -15.39
CA GLU A 40 -3.67 -6.08 -15.08
C GLU A 40 -3.02 -4.77 -14.64
N ASN A 41 -3.32 -3.65 -15.31
CA ASN A 41 -2.81 -2.32 -14.95
C ASN A 41 -3.14 -1.94 -13.50
N THR A 42 -4.38 -2.18 -13.05
CA THR A 42 -4.79 -1.88 -11.66
C THR A 42 -4.01 -2.73 -10.65
N VAL A 43 -3.78 -4.01 -10.97
CA VAL A 43 -2.96 -4.89 -10.12
C VAL A 43 -1.51 -4.40 -10.07
N HIS A 44 -0.98 -3.98 -11.23
CA HIS A 44 0.36 -3.42 -11.34
C HIS A 44 0.53 -2.14 -10.51
N GLU A 45 -0.43 -1.21 -10.58
CA GLU A 45 -0.49 0.01 -9.75
C GLU A 45 -0.45 -0.31 -8.25
N ASP A 46 -1.20 -1.31 -7.82
CA ASP A 46 -1.25 -1.75 -6.42
C ASP A 46 0.08 -2.34 -5.94
N ILE A 47 0.72 -3.15 -6.78
CA ILE A 47 2.04 -3.73 -6.50
C ILE A 47 3.06 -2.62 -6.30
N ILE A 48 3.13 -1.64 -7.21
CA ILE A 48 4.10 -0.55 -7.09
C ILE A 48 3.76 0.36 -5.90
N CYS A 49 2.48 0.66 -5.69
CA CYS A 49 2.02 1.45 -4.55
C CYS A 49 2.44 0.81 -3.21
N SER A 50 2.29 -0.50 -3.09
CA SER A 50 2.72 -1.27 -1.92
C SER A 50 4.23 -1.25 -1.74
N SER A 51 5.00 -1.37 -2.82
CA SER A 51 6.46 -1.29 -2.76
C SER A 51 6.94 0.08 -2.31
N VAL A 52 6.44 1.16 -2.93
CA VAL A 52 6.87 2.52 -2.60
C VAL A 52 6.45 2.93 -1.19
N LYS A 53 5.30 2.47 -0.68
CA LYS A 53 4.89 2.69 0.72
C LYS A 53 5.88 2.06 1.70
N ARG A 54 6.31 0.82 1.45
CA ARG A 54 7.30 0.13 2.28
C ARG A 54 8.64 0.86 2.27
N LYS A 55 9.12 1.21 1.07
CA LYS A 55 10.35 1.99 0.89
C LYS A 55 10.26 3.40 1.48
N ALA A 56 9.07 4.00 1.53
CA ALA A 56 8.88 5.30 2.15
C ALA A 56 9.20 5.29 3.65
N VAL A 57 9.02 4.15 4.32
CA VAL A 57 9.38 3.91 5.73
C VAL A 57 10.86 3.55 5.87
N GLU A 58 11.34 2.59 5.07
CA GLU A 58 12.74 2.13 5.11
C GLU A 58 13.73 3.27 4.78
N GLU A 59 13.37 4.13 3.83
CA GLU A 59 14.20 5.23 3.32
C GLU A 59 13.52 6.58 3.56
N MET A 60 13.22 6.90 4.82
CA MET A 60 12.42 8.07 5.19
C MET A 60 13.00 9.41 4.70
N HIS A 61 14.32 9.53 4.63
CA HIS A 61 15.01 10.76 4.24
C HIS A 61 15.31 10.86 2.73
N THR A 62 15.09 9.78 1.96
CA THR A 62 15.29 9.80 0.51
C THR A 62 14.15 10.55 -0.18
N GLN A 63 14.45 11.28 -1.25
CA GLN A 63 13.42 11.95 -2.03
C GLN A 63 12.44 10.94 -2.66
N PRO A 64 11.11 11.12 -2.57
CA PRO A 64 10.13 10.18 -3.13
C PRO A 64 10.32 9.89 -4.62
N SER A 65 10.69 10.90 -5.42
CA SER A 65 10.96 10.75 -6.85
C SER A 65 12.11 9.77 -7.14
N LYS A 66 13.13 9.72 -6.28
CA LYS A 66 14.25 8.78 -6.43
C LYS A 66 13.83 7.34 -6.15
N ILE A 67 13.04 7.14 -5.10
CA ILE A 67 12.48 5.82 -4.75
C ILE A 67 11.57 5.34 -5.88
N ILE A 68 10.59 6.16 -6.29
CA ILE A 68 9.65 5.79 -7.35
C ILE A 68 10.39 5.45 -8.64
N ARG A 69 11.37 6.28 -9.05
CA ARG A 69 12.19 6.01 -10.24
C ARG A 69 12.92 4.67 -10.13
N ARG A 70 13.51 4.36 -8.97
CA ARG A 70 14.21 3.07 -8.77
C ARG A 70 13.24 1.89 -8.84
N GLU A 71 12.08 1.99 -8.22
CA GLU A 71 11.05 0.93 -8.25
C GLU A 71 10.51 0.71 -9.68
N LEU A 72 10.33 1.77 -10.46
CA LEU A 72 9.94 1.69 -11.87
C LEU A 72 11.01 1.06 -12.76
N LEU A 73 12.29 1.20 -12.42
CA LEU A 73 13.37 0.57 -13.17
C LEU A 73 13.49 -0.93 -12.90
N LEU A 74 12.99 -1.41 -11.76
CA LEU A 74 13.05 -2.82 -11.39
C LEU A 74 12.01 -3.68 -12.14
N LYS A 75 10.96 -3.05 -12.69
CA LYS A 75 9.92 -3.73 -13.47
C LYS A 75 9.47 -2.83 -14.62
N SER A 76 9.69 -3.29 -15.85
CA SER A 76 9.57 -2.49 -17.08
C SER A 76 8.14 -2.23 -17.56
N ASP A 77 7.14 -2.93 -17.03
CA ASP A 77 5.84 -3.09 -17.72
C ASP A 77 4.72 -2.22 -17.11
N TYR A 78 5.09 -1.14 -16.43
CA TYR A 78 4.12 -0.25 -15.79
C TYR A 78 3.60 0.83 -16.75
N ASN A 79 2.33 0.73 -17.16
CA ASN A 79 1.63 1.77 -17.91
C ASN A 79 1.06 2.85 -16.98
N LEU A 80 1.92 3.66 -16.36
CA LEU A 80 1.50 4.73 -15.45
C LEU A 80 1.31 6.06 -16.17
N ASN A 81 0.21 6.73 -15.87
CA ASN A 81 -0.05 8.10 -16.27
C ASN A 81 0.51 9.12 -15.25
N HIS A 82 0.41 10.41 -15.57
CA HIS A 82 0.89 11.49 -14.70
C HIS A 82 0.16 11.55 -13.34
N GLY A 83 -1.15 11.27 -13.33
CA GLY A 83 -1.96 11.19 -12.12
C GLY A 83 -1.48 10.09 -11.17
N ASP A 84 -1.13 8.92 -11.70
CA ASP A 84 -0.64 7.79 -10.91
C ASP A 84 0.68 8.15 -10.21
N MET A 85 1.56 8.86 -10.91
CA MET A 85 2.80 9.39 -10.32
C MET A 85 2.52 10.35 -9.16
N HIS A 86 1.44 11.14 -9.24
CA HIS A 86 1.03 11.99 -8.14
C HIS A 86 0.49 11.17 -6.96
N LEU A 87 -0.33 10.15 -7.23
CA LEU A 87 -0.87 9.24 -6.22
C LEU A 87 0.24 8.49 -5.47
N LEU A 88 1.25 7.99 -6.19
CA LEU A 88 2.41 7.32 -5.58
C LEU A 88 3.15 8.26 -4.62
N ARG A 89 3.41 9.51 -5.01
CA ARG A 89 4.04 10.49 -4.12
C ARG A 89 3.17 10.78 -2.90
N ASN A 90 1.87 11.03 -3.08
CA ASN A 90 0.95 11.32 -1.98
C ASN A 90 0.87 10.16 -0.99
N SER A 91 0.80 8.94 -1.51
CA SER A 91 0.83 7.69 -0.74
C SER A 91 2.09 7.55 0.10
N MET A 92 3.27 7.85 -0.49
CA MET A 92 4.53 7.86 0.24
C MET A 92 4.57 8.91 1.34
N TYR A 93 4.17 10.16 1.04
CA TYR A 93 4.14 11.24 2.03
C TYR A 93 3.17 10.95 3.17
N ALA A 94 1.98 10.44 2.86
CA ALA A 94 1.00 10.03 3.86
C ALA A 94 1.55 8.92 4.76
N THR A 95 2.26 7.95 4.18
CA THR A 95 2.93 6.87 4.92
C THR A 95 4.01 7.42 5.85
N ARG A 96 4.89 8.29 5.34
CA ARG A 96 5.92 8.96 6.15
C ARG A 96 5.34 9.77 7.29
N LYS A 97 4.28 10.55 7.02
CA LYS A 97 3.63 11.40 8.02
C LYS A 97 3.14 10.60 9.24
N LYS A 98 2.78 9.32 9.08
CA LYS A 98 2.38 8.45 10.20
C LYS A 98 3.52 8.12 11.17
N HIS A 99 4.78 8.23 10.74
CA HIS A 99 5.95 8.00 11.59
C HIS A 99 6.39 9.25 12.37
N PHE A 100 5.90 10.43 11.99
CA PHE A 100 6.18 11.65 12.72
C PHE A 100 5.12 11.88 13.80
N PRO A 101 5.49 12.51 14.93
CA PRO A 101 4.51 12.93 15.92
C PRO A 101 3.48 13.84 15.26
N LYS A 102 2.23 13.71 15.68
CA LYS A 102 1.17 14.63 15.23
C LYS A 102 1.53 16.03 15.74
N LEU A 103 1.52 16.99 14.82
CA LEU A 103 1.68 18.37 15.20
C LEU A 103 0.46 18.80 16.05
N PRO A 104 0.68 19.58 17.11
CA PRO A 104 -0.39 20.12 17.92
C PRO A 104 -1.27 21.04 17.06
N ASN A 105 -2.58 20.93 17.23
CA ASN A 105 -3.54 21.80 16.55
C ASN A 105 -3.90 23.03 17.41
N THR A 106 -3.49 23.02 18.68
CA THR A 106 -3.74 24.12 19.63
C THR A 106 -2.49 24.46 20.44
N VAL A 107 -2.45 25.67 20.99
CA VAL A 107 -1.35 26.13 21.86
C VAL A 107 -1.23 25.25 23.11
N ASN A 108 -2.36 24.81 23.69
CA ASN A 108 -2.35 23.94 24.87
C ASN A 108 -1.78 22.55 24.55
N GLU A 109 -2.13 21.96 23.40
CA GLU A 109 -1.51 20.71 22.93
C GLU A 109 0.00 20.88 22.69
N ALA A 110 0.42 22.02 22.15
CA ALA A 110 1.83 22.31 21.91
C ALA A 110 2.63 22.38 23.22
N VAL A 111 2.08 23.06 24.22
CA VAL A 111 2.69 23.14 25.56
C VAL A 111 2.77 21.77 26.23
N LEU A 112 1.80 20.88 26.00
CA LEU A 112 1.83 19.50 26.51
C LEU A 112 2.92 18.65 25.85
N LEU A 113 3.16 18.83 24.55
CA LEU A 113 4.17 18.07 23.79
C LEU A 113 5.62 18.55 24.03
N LEU A 114 5.80 19.74 24.62
CA LEU A 114 7.11 20.35 24.91
C LEU A 114 7.59 20.13 26.36
N LYS A 115 6.75 19.55 27.21
CA LYS A 115 7.08 19.18 28.59
C LYS A 115 7.52 17.73 28.68
#